data_AF-A0A2V8FYI6-F1
#
_entry.id   AF-A0A2V8FYI6-F1
#
_cell.length_a   1.000
_cell.length_b   1.000
_cell.length_c   1.000
_cell.angle_alpha   90.00
_cell.angle_beta   90.00
_cell.angle_gamma   90.00
#
_symmetry.space_group_name_H-M   'P 1'
#
loop_
_entity.id
_entity.type
_entity.pdbx_description
1 polymer ?
#
loop_
_entity_poly.entity_id
_entity_poly.type
_entity_poly.pdbx_seq_one_letter_code
_entity_poly.pdbx_strand_id
1 'polypeptide(L)'
;MLQEFDGAARILNLEPGIWKILTHPKRQIIVSCPVQMDNGEIECFTGYRVQYNITLGPAKGGIRYHPGVNLDEVTALAAWMTWKCAVAHIPFGGGKGGVVCDPTRMSRRELEALTRRYIAEIVDAIGPEKDVPAPDVNTNEQIMAWVMDTYSMHVGFDIKGATVAVQGFGNVGSISAELLVGIGAKIVAITDWKGGVYNPKGLDLAKLTEHVKQTKTVDGFPGSERITNEQLFKLDVDILIPAALENQITIDNAPDIRAKVVVEGANGPTTPDAHRHLHERGIFVVPDILAN
;
A
#
# COMPACT_ATOMS: atom_id res chain seq x y z
N MET A 1 -0.45 -1.05 31.39
CA MET A 1 0.04 -0.04 30.42
C MET A 1 0.53 1.21 31.13
N LEU A 2 -0.32 2.16 31.56
CA LEU A 2 0.16 3.43 32.16
C LEU A 2 1.04 3.23 33.39
N GLN A 3 0.70 2.28 34.28
CA GLN A 3 1.53 1.96 35.45
C GLN A 3 2.93 1.43 35.09
N GLU A 4 3.05 0.63 34.03
CA GLU A 4 4.35 0.11 33.57
C GLU A 4 5.15 1.20 32.87
N PHE A 5 4.48 2.04 32.07
CA PHE A 5 5.10 3.19 31.42
C PHE A 5 5.63 4.21 32.42
N ASP A 6 4.90 4.48 33.50
CA ASP A 6 5.35 5.38 34.58
C ASP A 6 6.64 4.90 35.24
N GLY A 7 6.82 3.58 35.39
CA GLY A 7 8.06 3.00 35.88
C GLY A 7 9.24 3.32 34.97
N ALA A 8 9.09 3.10 33.66
CA ALA A 8 10.11 3.41 32.67
C ALA A 8 10.40 4.92 32.58
N ALA A 9 9.37 5.76 32.61
CA ALA A 9 9.51 7.21 32.54
C ALA A 9 10.29 7.78 33.72
N ARG A 10 10.11 7.23 34.94
CA ARG A 10 10.90 7.62 36.12
C ARG A 10 12.37 7.23 35.99
N ILE A 11 12.65 6.02 35.48
CA ILE A 11 14.03 5.55 35.27
C ILE A 11 14.76 6.44 34.25
N LEU A 12 14.05 6.85 33.19
CA LEU A 12 14.60 7.73 32.14
C LEU A 12 14.61 9.22 32.51
N ASN A 13 14.11 9.58 33.70
CA ASN A 13 13.88 10.97 34.12
C ASN A 13 13.20 11.81 33.01
N LEU A 14 12.11 11.24 32.47
CA LEU A 14 11.45 11.77 31.28
C LEU A 14 10.85 13.15 31.55
N GLU A 15 11.03 14.08 30.61
CA GLU A 15 10.46 15.42 30.73
C GLU A 15 8.92 15.35 30.85
N PRO A 16 8.29 16.13 31.74
CA PRO A 16 6.84 16.11 31.94
C PRO A 16 6.03 16.35 30.65
N GLY A 17 6.54 17.18 29.73
CA GLY A 17 5.90 17.41 28.44
C GLY A 17 5.88 16.17 27.55
N ILE A 18 7.01 15.47 27.46
CA ILE A 18 7.14 14.23 26.68
C ILE A 18 6.27 13.14 27.30
N TRP A 19 6.25 13.01 28.63
CA TRP A 19 5.36 12.07 29.30
C TRP A 19 3.89 12.28 28.93
N LYS A 20 3.42 13.54 28.89
CA LYS A 20 2.04 13.87 28.48
C LYS A 20 1.75 13.44 27.06
N ILE A 21 2.68 13.67 26.12
CA ILE A 21 2.53 13.26 24.72
C ILE A 21 2.46 11.73 24.61
N LEU A 22 3.32 11.02 25.33
CA LEU A 22 3.44 9.57 25.25
C LEU A 22 2.32 8.81 25.98
N THR A 23 1.54 9.48 26.83
CA THR A 23 0.39 8.90 27.55
C THR A 23 -0.95 9.14 26.86
N HIS A 24 -0.98 9.91 25.77
CA HIS A 24 -2.21 10.20 25.03
C HIS A 24 -2.13 9.66 23.60
N PRO A 25 -3.18 8.96 23.11
CA PRO A 25 -3.21 8.54 21.72
C PRO A 25 -3.34 9.76 20.79
N LYS A 26 -2.65 9.73 19.66
CA LYS A 26 -2.74 10.76 18.64
C LYS A 26 -4.13 10.84 18.00
N ARG A 27 -4.77 9.69 17.76
CA ARG A 27 -6.09 9.62 17.12
C ARG A 27 -6.82 8.34 17.52
N GLN A 28 -8.10 8.46 17.81
CA GLN A 28 -9.02 7.35 18.05
C GLN A 28 -10.22 7.52 17.12
N ILE A 29 -10.56 6.48 16.38
CA ILE A 29 -11.64 6.46 15.39
C ILE A 29 -12.63 5.38 15.81
N ILE A 30 -13.91 5.75 15.89
CA ILE A 30 -15.03 4.85 16.18
C ILE A 30 -15.95 4.89 14.97
N VAL A 31 -16.28 3.74 14.43
CA VAL A 31 -17.06 3.61 13.19
C VAL A 31 -18.22 2.63 13.37
N SER A 32 -19.27 2.86 12.60
CA SER A 32 -20.46 2.01 12.55
C SER A 32 -20.41 1.19 11.27
N CYS A 33 -20.51 -0.13 11.39
CA CYS A 33 -20.37 -1.07 10.28
C CYS A 33 -21.70 -1.83 10.08
N PRO A 34 -22.67 -1.28 9.33
CA PRO A 34 -23.91 -1.99 9.00
C PRO A 34 -23.64 -3.12 7.99
N VAL A 35 -24.15 -4.32 8.28
CA VAL A 35 -23.99 -5.52 7.45
C VAL A 35 -25.33 -6.24 7.35
N GLN A 36 -25.73 -6.60 6.13
CA GLN A 36 -26.87 -7.49 5.93
C GLN A 36 -26.43 -8.95 6.16
N MET A 37 -26.99 -9.56 7.19
CA MET A 37 -26.75 -10.94 7.63
C MET A 37 -27.41 -11.95 6.68
N ASP A 38 -27.03 -13.22 6.78
CA ASP A 38 -27.51 -14.31 5.91
C ASP A 38 -29.01 -14.55 6.08
N ASN A 39 -29.56 -14.23 7.26
CA ASN A 39 -30.99 -14.27 7.54
C ASN A 39 -31.76 -13.08 6.92
N GLY A 40 -31.06 -12.14 6.28
CA GLY A 40 -31.61 -10.95 5.64
C GLY A 40 -31.73 -9.72 6.55
N GLU A 41 -31.53 -9.86 7.86
CA GLU A 41 -31.55 -8.75 8.82
C GLU A 41 -30.30 -7.89 8.69
N ILE A 42 -30.38 -6.63 9.11
CA ILE A 42 -29.21 -5.73 9.17
C ILE A 42 -28.73 -5.69 10.61
N GLU A 43 -27.47 -6.06 10.83
CA GLU A 43 -26.78 -5.88 12.09
C GLU A 43 -25.75 -4.75 11.97
N CYS A 44 -25.57 -3.99 13.05
CA CYS A 44 -24.69 -2.84 13.08
C CYS A 44 -23.55 -3.06 14.08
N PHE A 45 -22.36 -3.33 13.55
CA PHE A 45 -21.18 -3.62 14.37
C PHE A 45 -20.40 -2.34 14.67
N THR A 46 -19.79 -2.26 15.86
CA THR A 46 -18.91 -1.15 16.22
C THR A 46 -17.47 -1.51 15.88
N GLY A 47 -16.80 -0.65 15.10
CA GLY A 47 -15.38 -0.75 14.77
C GLY A 47 -14.56 0.34 15.45
N TYR A 48 -13.30 0.02 15.75
CA TYR A 48 -12.33 0.93 16.35
C TYR A 48 -11.02 0.89 15.57
N ARG A 49 -10.44 2.07 15.31
CA ARG A 49 -9.03 2.19 14.89
C ARG A 49 -8.34 3.26 15.74
N VAL A 50 -7.27 2.88 16.41
CA VAL A 50 -6.45 3.78 17.24
C VAL A 50 -5.06 3.88 16.63
N GLN A 51 -4.63 5.12 16.41
CA GLN A 51 -3.26 5.49 16.04
C GLN A 51 -2.66 6.18 17.27
N TYR A 52 -1.83 5.45 18.01
CA TYR A 52 -1.37 5.91 19.32
C TYR A 52 -0.24 6.93 19.18
N ASN A 53 0.82 6.58 18.46
CA ASN A 53 1.94 7.48 18.18
C ASN A 53 2.51 7.14 16.81
N ILE A 54 2.83 8.14 16.00
CA ILE A 54 3.37 8.00 14.62
C ILE A 54 4.69 8.78 14.42
N THR A 55 5.38 9.09 15.51
CA THR A 55 6.59 9.93 15.47
C THR A 55 7.74 9.24 14.73
N LEU A 56 7.85 7.91 14.87
CA LEU A 56 8.89 7.10 14.23
C LEU A 56 8.50 6.62 12.82
N GLY A 57 7.28 6.89 12.36
CA GLY A 57 6.76 6.41 11.08
C GLY A 57 5.27 6.09 11.13
N PRO A 58 4.72 5.46 10.06
CA PRO A 58 3.31 5.10 9.96
C PRO A 58 2.84 4.26 11.15
N ALA A 59 1.55 4.30 11.48
CA ALA A 59 1.04 3.40 12.52
C ALA A 59 1.11 1.93 12.06
N LYS A 60 1.49 1.03 12.95
CA LYS A 60 1.45 -0.42 12.68
C LYS A 60 0.67 -1.14 13.75
N GLY A 61 -0.30 -1.96 13.33
CA GLY A 61 -0.85 -2.97 14.21
C GLY A 61 -2.15 -3.61 13.75
N GLY A 62 -2.43 -4.76 14.36
CA GLY A 62 -3.45 -5.69 13.89
C GLY A 62 -4.89 -5.26 14.10
N ILE A 63 -5.82 -5.97 13.45
CA ILE A 63 -7.26 -5.85 13.59
C ILE A 63 -7.79 -7.09 14.33
N ARG A 64 -8.50 -6.89 15.44
CA ARG A 64 -9.08 -7.97 16.26
C ARG A 64 -10.58 -8.09 16.07
N TYR A 65 -11.09 -9.30 15.84
CA TYR A 65 -12.53 -9.58 15.84
C TYR A 65 -12.89 -10.36 17.10
N HIS A 66 -13.57 -9.71 18.05
CA HIS A 66 -13.94 -10.36 19.30
C HIS A 66 -15.10 -9.60 19.99
N PRO A 67 -16.06 -10.30 20.62
CA PRO A 67 -17.25 -9.66 21.20
C PRO A 67 -16.94 -8.73 22.38
N GLY A 68 -15.79 -8.95 23.04
CA GLY A 68 -15.34 -8.14 24.18
C GLY A 68 -14.49 -6.91 23.83
N VAL A 69 -14.21 -6.67 22.53
CA VAL A 69 -13.39 -5.52 22.11
C VAL A 69 -14.03 -4.20 22.56
N ASN A 70 -13.23 -3.32 23.13
CA ASN A 70 -13.63 -1.97 23.50
C ASN A 70 -12.50 -0.96 23.23
N LEU A 71 -12.83 0.33 23.26
CA LEU A 71 -11.88 1.39 22.93
C LEU A 71 -10.65 1.42 23.84
N ASP A 72 -10.82 1.17 25.14
CA ASP A 72 -9.72 1.21 26.10
C ASP A 72 -8.71 0.08 25.85
N GLU A 73 -9.21 -1.13 25.58
CA GLU A 73 -8.38 -2.27 25.19
C GLU A 73 -7.59 -1.98 23.90
N VAL A 74 -8.27 -1.49 22.85
CA VAL A 74 -7.64 -1.18 21.56
C VAL A 74 -6.58 -0.08 21.73
N THR A 75 -6.85 0.92 22.57
CA THR A 75 -5.92 2.02 22.87
C THR A 75 -4.69 1.51 23.60
N ALA A 76 -4.86 0.67 24.62
CA ALA A 76 -3.75 0.07 25.33
C ALA A 76 -2.88 -0.81 24.42
N LEU A 77 -3.50 -1.61 23.54
CA LEU A 77 -2.78 -2.43 22.57
C LEU A 77 -2.04 -1.58 21.52
N ALA A 78 -2.59 -0.46 21.07
CA ALA A 78 -1.92 0.47 20.17
C ALA A 78 -0.70 1.15 20.83
N ALA A 79 -0.80 1.48 22.12
CA ALA A 79 0.34 1.95 22.90
C ALA A 79 1.45 0.90 22.95
N TRP A 80 1.11 -0.36 23.25
CA TRP A 80 2.08 -1.46 23.23
C TRP A 80 2.75 -1.66 21.87
N MET A 81 2.02 -1.47 20.76
CA MET A 81 2.62 -1.52 19.43
C MET A 81 3.64 -0.39 19.23
N THR A 82 3.39 0.80 19.76
CA THR A 82 4.36 1.92 19.71
C THR A 82 5.67 1.50 20.36
N TRP A 83 5.62 0.97 21.58
CA TRP A 83 6.80 0.57 22.33
C TRP A 83 7.51 -0.63 21.69
N LYS A 84 6.74 -1.61 21.21
CA LYS A 84 7.28 -2.78 20.52
C LYS A 84 8.05 -2.38 19.27
N CYS A 85 7.47 -1.54 18.41
CA CYS A 85 8.13 -1.08 17.18
C CYS A 85 9.40 -0.28 17.50
N ALA A 86 9.35 0.61 18.51
CA ALA A 86 10.51 1.38 18.96
C ALA A 86 11.65 0.49 19.47
N VAL A 87 11.35 -0.48 20.35
CA VAL A 87 12.34 -1.43 20.88
C VAL A 87 12.92 -2.33 19.79
N ALA A 88 12.10 -2.72 18.81
CA ALA A 88 12.54 -3.53 17.69
C ALA A 88 13.30 -2.75 16.60
N HIS A 89 13.49 -1.43 16.77
CA HIS A 89 14.11 -0.54 15.79
C HIS A 89 13.47 -0.60 14.40
N ILE A 90 12.14 -0.75 14.36
CA ILE A 90 11.36 -0.75 13.12
C ILE A 90 10.79 0.67 12.92
N PRO A 91 10.86 1.26 11.70
CA PRO A 91 10.39 2.63 11.43
C PRO A 91 8.86 2.74 11.37
N PHE A 92 8.19 2.30 12.44
CA PHE A 92 6.75 2.38 12.60
C PHE A 92 6.39 2.93 13.98
N GLY A 93 5.27 3.63 14.00
CA GLY A 93 4.51 3.94 15.19
C GLY A 93 3.59 2.79 15.64
N GLY A 94 2.75 3.05 16.62
CA GLY A 94 1.79 2.08 17.14
C GLY A 94 0.36 2.34 16.69
N GLY A 95 -0.26 1.32 16.11
CA GLY A 95 -1.68 1.28 15.81
C GLY A 95 -2.35 0.03 16.35
N LYS A 96 -3.67 0.06 16.45
CA LYS A 96 -4.49 -1.15 16.67
C LYS A 96 -5.90 -0.90 16.19
N GLY A 97 -6.57 -1.93 15.69
CA GLY A 97 -7.99 -1.86 15.44
C GLY A 97 -8.72 -3.08 15.98
N GLY A 98 -10.04 -2.99 15.99
CA GLY A 98 -10.88 -4.12 16.28
C GLY A 98 -12.34 -3.85 15.99
N VAL A 99 -13.10 -4.92 15.81
CA VAL A 99 -14.54 -4.88 15.59
C VAL A 99 -15.21 -5.75 16.63
N VAL A 100 -16.27 -5.21 17.22
CA VAL A 100 -17.08 -5.90 18.23
C VAL A 100 -17.99 -6.90 17.52
N CYS A 101 -17.50 -8.12 17.29
CA CYS A 101 -18.25 -9.20 16.66
C CYS A 101 -17.79 -10.58 17.16
N ASP A 102 -18.62 -11.60 16.99
CA ASP A 102 -18.26 -13.00 17.23
C ASP A 102 -18.09 -13.74 15.89
N PRO A 103 -16.86 -13.88 15.38
CA PRO A 103 -16.62 -14.47 14.08
C PRO A 103 -16.94 -15.97 14.02
N THR A 104 -17.10 -16.65 15.16
CA THR A 104 -17.47 -18.07 15.20
C THR A 104 -18.95 -18.31 14.86
N ARG A 105 -19.76 -17.24 14.93
CA ARG A 105 -21.20 -17.24 14.64
C ARG A 105 -21.55 -16.60 13.31
N MET A 106 -20.55 -16.15 12.56
CA MET A 106 -20.73 -15.47 11.28
C MET A 106 -20.31 -16.38 10.14
N SER A 107 -21.04 -16.32 9.03
CA SER A 107 -20.64 -17.00 7.81
C SER A 107 -19.45 -16.29 7.14
N ARG A 108 -18.79 -16.98 6.21
CA ARG A 108 -17.70 -16.37 5.43
C ARG A 108 -18.16 -15.11 4.68
N ARG A 109 -19.38 -15.09 4.18
CA ARG A 109 -19.95 -13.95 3.45
C ARG A 109 -20.16 -12.76 4.39
N GLU A 110 -20.70 -13.01 5.58
CA GLU A 110 -20.92 -11.97 6.59
C GLU A 110 -19.59 -11.38 7.09
N LEU A 111 -18.59 -12.23 7.33
CA LEU A 111 -17.24 -11.79 7.69
C LEU A 111 -16.58 -10.96 6.59
N GLU A 112 -16.73 -11.36 5.33
CA GLU A 112 -16.26 -10.58 4.19
C GLU A 112 -16.97 -9.22 4.15
N ALA A 113 -18.30 -9.20 4.19
CA ALA A 113 -19.08 -7.97 4.16
C ALA A 113 -18.73 -7.02 5.32
N LEU A 114 -18.56 -7.57 6.53
CA LEU A 114 -18.12 -6.80 7.70
C LEU A 114 -16.71 -6.23 7.51
N THR A 115 -15.77 -7.04 7.02
CA THR A 115 -14.39 -6.59 6.78
C THR A 115 -14.37 -5.45 5.77
N ARG A 116 -15.09 -5.62 4.65
CA ARG A 116 -15.19 -4.60 3.59
C ARG A 116 -15.80 -3.31 4.13
N ARG A 117 -16.90 -3.40 4.90
CA ARG A 117 -17.54 -2.22 5.48
C ARG A 117 -16.60 -1.51 6.47
N TYR A 118 -15.99 -2.25 7.38
CA TYR A 118 -15.06 -1.68 8.36
C TYR A 118 -13.90 -0.93 7.70
N ILE A 119 -13.30 -1.51 6.66
CA ILE A 119 -12.20 -0.86 5.93
C ILE A 119 -12.67 0.38 5.17
N ALA A 120 -13.84 0.34 4.55
CA ALA A 120 -14.42 1.52 3.90
C ALA A 120 -14.59 2.70 4.87
N GLU A 121 -14.98 2.44 6.12
CA GLU A 121 -15.14 3.48 7.15
C GLU A 121 -13.82 4.10 7.63
N ILE A 122 -12.70 3.36 7.53
CA ILE A 122 -11.40 3.82 8.03
C ILE A 122 -10.40 4.12 6.90
N VAL A 123 -10.83 4.07 5.64
CA VAL A 123 -9.94 4.15 4.47
C VAL A 123 -9.05 5.40 4.49
N ASP A 124 -9.60 6.55 4.88
CA ASP A 124 -8.86 7.83 4.92
C ASP A 124 -7.74 7.84 5.97
N ALA A 125 -7.88 6.99 6.99
CA ALA A 125 -6.92 6.88 8.09
C ALA A 125 -5.83 5.85 7.83
N ILE A 126 -6.03 4.90 6.91
CA ILE A 126 -5.08 3.83 6.59
C ILE A 126 -4.33 4.09 5.29
N GLY A 127 -3.20 3.38 5.13
CA GLY A 127 -2.39 3.44 3.93
C GLY A 127 -0.92 3.13 4.22
N PRO A 128 -0.11 2.79 3.21
CA PRO A 128 1.29 2.36 3.38
C PRO A 128 2.15 3.35 4.18
N GLU A 129 1.94 4.64 3.96
CA GLU A 129 2.69 5.73 4.62
C GLU A 129 1.94 6.34 5.83
N LYS A 130 0.73 5.84 6.15
CA LYS A 130 -0.13 6.38 7.21
C LYS A 130 -0.31 5.40 8.34
N ASP A 131 -0.87 4.24 8.02
CA ASP A 131 -1.24 3.20 8.97
C ASP A 131 -1.46 1.86 8.24
N VAL A 132 -0.70 0.84 8.64
CA VAL A 132 -0.67 -0.48 8.00
C VAL A 132 -1.27 -1.53 8.94
N PRO A 133 -2.51 -1.98 8.69
CA PRO A 133 -3.14 -3.08 9.43
C PRO A 133 -2.37 -4.40 9.37
N ALA A 134 -2.77 -5.35 10.21
CA ALA A 134 -2.24 -6.72 10.24
C ALA A 134 -3.30 -7.67 10.83
N PRO A 135 -3.06 -8.99 10.79
CA PRO A 135 -3.83 -9.94 11.58
C PRO A 135 -3.66 -9.71 13.10
N ASP A 136 -4.67 -10.12 13.85
CA ASP A 136 -4.69 -10.29 15.30
C ASP A 136 -5.70 -11.39 15.67
N VAL A 137 -6.21 -11.44 16.90
CA VAL A 137 -7.16 -12.46 17.34
C VAL A 137 -8.38 -12.51 16.40
N ASN A 138 -8.64 -13.71 15.87
CA ASN A 138 -9.69 -14.05 14.92
C ASN A 138 -9.66 -13.32 13.57
N THR A 139 -8.51 -12.77 13.18
CA THR A 139 -8.26 -12.34 11.80
C THR A 139 -7.00 -13.03 11.27
N ASN A 140 -6.93 -13.22 9.96
CA ASN A 140 -5.91 -14.03 9.30
C ASN A 140 -5.61 -13.51 7.88
N GLU A 141 -4.85 -14.26 7.10
CA GLU A 141 -4.49 -13.95 5.72
C GLU A 141 -5.71 -13.70 4.83
N GLN A 142 -6.81 -14.43 5.01
CA GLN A 142 -8.03 -14.23 4.23
C GLN A 142 -8.69 -12.88 4.55
N ILE A 143 -8.75 -12.49 5.83
CA ILE A 143 -9.23 -11.16 6.21
C ILE A 143 -8.33 -10.09 5.60
N MET A 144 -7.00 -10.25 5.66
CA MET A 144 -6.06 -9.28 5.10
C MET A 144 -6.18 -9.15 3.58
N ALA A 145 -6.49 -10.23 2.86
CA ALA A 145 -6.79 -10.18 1.44
C ALA A 145 -8.00 -9.27 1.15
N TRP A 146 -9.08 -9.39 1.92
CA TRP A 146 -10.25 -8.50 1.80
C TRP A 146 -9.94 -7.06 2.19
N VAL A 147 -9.09 -6.85 3.21
CA VAL A 147 -8.62 -5.51 3.61
C VAL A 147 -7.87 -4.84 2.45
N MET A 148 -6.91 -5.55 1.85
CA MET A 148 -6.12 -5.05 0.73
C MET A 148 -6.99 -4.77 -0.50
N ASP A 149 -7.88 -5.70 -0.85
CA ASP A 149 -8.81 -5.55 -1.98
C ASP A 149 -9.73 -4.34 -1.79
N THR A 150 -10.34 -4.21 -0.61
CA THR A 150 -11.23 -3.08 -0.29
C THR A 150 -10.51 -1.74 -0.30
N TYR A 151 -9.32 -1.69 0.34
CA TYR A 151 -8.52 -0.48 0.35
C TYR A 151 -8.18 -0.06 -1.08
N SER A 152 -7.67 -0.99 -1.90
CA SER A 152 -7.29 -0.75 -3.30
C SER A 152 -8.45 -0.21 -4.14
N MET A 153 -9.65 -0.78 -3.97
CA MET A 153 -10.87 -0.30 -4.64
C MET A 153 -11.24 1.14 -4.24
N HIS A 154 -11.10 1.51 -2.96
CA HIS A 154 -11.49 2.84 -2.47
C HIS A 154 -10.46 3.92 -2.81
N VAL A 155 -9.17 3.58 -2.81
CA VAL A 155 -8.11 4.52 -3.24
C VAL A 155 -7.99 4.62 -4.76
N GLY A 156 -8.84 3.89 -5.51
CA GLY A 156 -8.94 4.00 -6.97
C GLY A 156 -7.81 3.31 -7.72
N PHE A 157 -7.24 2.25 -7.16
CA PHE A 157 -6.17 1.47 -7.78
C PHE A 157 -6.61 0.02 -7.99
N ASP A 158 -7.51 -0.19 -8.95
CA ASP A 158 -7.80 -1.53 -9.46
C ASP A 158 -6.73 -1.90 -10.49
N ILE A 159 -5.97 -2.96 -10.23
CA ILE A 159 -4.94 -3.46 -11.15
C ILE A 159 -5.60 -4.02 -12.42
N LYS A 160 -6.84 -4.52 -12.32
CA LYS A 160 -7.56 -5.08 -13.45
C LYS A 160 -7.95 -3.97 -14.42
N GLY A 161 -7.36 -4.00 -15.61
CA GLY A 161 -7.52 -2.97 -16.63
C GLY A 161 -6.61 -1.76 -16.46
N ALA A 162 -5.82 -1.67 -15.38
CA ALA A 162 -4.84 -0.62 -15.18
C ALA A 162 -3.85 -0.59 -16.34
N THR A 163 -3.54 0.62 -16.81
CA THR A 163 -2.52 0.84 -17.83
C THR A 163 -1.14 0.93 -17.19
N VAL A 164 -0.17 0.21 -17.76
CA VAL A 164 1.19 0.11 -17.20
C VAL A 164 2.23 0.47 -18.26
N ALA A 165 3.18 1.32 -17.88
CA ALA A 165 4.40 1.58 -18.64
C ALA A 165 5.63 1.03 -17.90
N VAL A 166 6.50 0.32 -18.61
CA VAL A 166 7.70 -0.30 -18.03
C VAL A 166 8.95 0.20 -18.74
N GLN A 167 9.86 0.81 -17.99
CA GLN A 167 11.18 1.15 -18.49
C GLN A 167 12.14 -0.01 -18.24
N GLY A 168 12.73 -0.55 -19.30
CA GLY A 168 13.63 -1.70 -19.23
C GLY A 168 12.88 -3.01 -19.40
N PHE A 169 13.33 -3.83 -20.35
CA PHE A 169 12.78 -5.16 -20.61
C PHE A 169 13.81 -6.27 -20.37
N GLY A 170 14.58 -6.12 -19.29
CA GLY A 170 15.46 -7.17 -18.76
C GLY A 170 14.69 -8.13 -17.84
N ASN A 171 15.41 -8.86 -16.97
CA ASN A 171 14.78 -9.83 -16.06
C ASN A 171 13.66 -9.22 -15.21
N VAL A 172 13.92 -8.11 -14.51
CA VAL A 172 12.91 -7.46 -13.67
C VAL A 172 11.73 -6.97 -14.50
N GLY A 173 11.98 -6.07 -15.47
CA GLY A 173 10.89 -5.46 -16.24
C GLY A 173 10.03 -6.46 -17.02
N SER A 174 10.63 -7.51 -17.60
CA SER A 174 9.87 -8.55 -18.31
C SER A 174 9.01 -9.41 -17.38
N ILE A 175 9.56 -9.85 -16.23
CA ILE A 175 8.82 -10.63 -15.23
C ILE A 175 7.70 -9.78 -14.62
N SER A 176 7.99 -8.52 -14.26
CA SER A 176 6.98 -7.59 -13.74
C SER A 176 5.84 -7.41 -14.73
N ALA A 177 6.14 -7.20 -16.02
CA ALA A 177 5.14 -7.09 -17.06
C ALA A 177 4.26 -8.35 -17.18
N GLU A 178 4.88 -9.54 -17.17
CA GLU A 178 4.17 -10.82 -17.26
C GLU A 178 3.24 -11.07 -16.06
N LEU A 179 3.73 -10.84 -14.85
CA LEU A 179 2.94 -11.01 -13.62
C LEU A 179 1.75 -10.04 -13.59
N LEU A 180 1.95 -8.79 -13.99
CA LEU A 180 0.91 -7.77 -14.03
C LEU A 180 -0.19 -8.11 -15.04
N VAL A 181 0.17 -8.63 -16.21
CA VAL A 181 -0.82 -9.17 -17.16
C VAL A 181 -1.59 -10.35 -16.56
N GLY A 182 -0.90 -11.24 -15.82
CA GLY A 182 -1.52 -12.37 -15.14
C GLY A 182 -2.62 -11.99 -14.14
N ILE A 183 -2.51 -10.81 -13.54
CA ILE A 183 -3.52 -10.24 -12.61
C ILE A 183 -4.45 -9.21 -13.28
N GLY A 184 -4.40 -9.07 -14.61
CA GLY A 184 -5.37 -8.33 -15.41
C GLY A 184 -4.97 -6.92 -15.80
N ALA A 185 -3.73 -6.49 -15.56
CA ALA A 185 -3.24 -5.20 -16.03
C ALA A 185 -2.99 -5.21 -17.55
N LYS A 186 -2.94 -4.02 -18.14
CA LYS A 186 -2.65 -3.79 -19.55
C LYS A 186 -1.31 -3.09 -19.69
N ILE A 187 -0.28 -3.81 -20.14
CA ILE A 187 0.99 -3.18 -20.48
C ILE A 187 0.82 -2.42 -21.80
N VAL A 188 0.89 -1.10 -21.74
CA VAL A 188 0.70 -0.23 -22.90
C VAL A 188 2.02 0.27 -23.47
N ALA A 189 3.09 0.35 -22.67
CA ALA A 189 4.38 0.84 -23.13
C ALA A 189 5.54 0.06 -22.50
N ILE A 190 6.57 -0.24 -23.30
CA ILE A 190 7.83 -0.81 -22.83
C ILE A 190 8.99 -0.12 -23.55
N THR A 191 10.05 0.26 -22.85
CA THR A 191 11.31 0.72 -23.46
C THR A 191 12.50 -0.16 -23.08
N ASP A 192 13.55 -0.10 -23.91
CA ASP A 192 14.86 -0.68 -23.63
C ASP A 192 16.00 0.28 -24.01
N TRP A 193 17.23 -0.24 -24.10
CA TRP A 193 18.44 0.51 -24.43
C TRP A 193 18.43 1.12 -25.84
N LYS A 194 17.64 0.61 -26.78
CA LYS A 194 17.60 1.05 -28.19
C LYS A 194 16.37 1.89 -28.53
N GLY A 195 15.23 1.59 -27.92
CA GLY A 195 13.99 2.30 -28.19
C GLY A 195 12.84 1.79 -27.35
N GLY A 196 11.64 2.28 -27.61
CA GLY A 196 10.43 1.84 -26.93
C GLY A 196 9.27 1.63 -27.88
N VAL A 197 8.29 0.89 -27.38
CA VAL A 197 7.08 0.51 -28.07
C VAL A 197 5.87 0.88 -27.24
N TYR A 198 4.85 1.42 -27.90
CA TYR A 198 3.61 1.86 -27.29
C TYR A 198 2.41 1.34 -28.07
N ASN A 199 1.42 0.83 -27.35
CA ASN A 199 0.10 0.51 -27.89
C ASN A 199 -0.97 0.76 -26.81
N PRO A 200 -1.86 1.76 -26.98
CA PRO A 200 -2.91 2.05 -26.01
C PRO A 200 -3.91 0.91 -25.81
N LYS A 201 -4.01 -0.02 -26.77
CA LYS A 201 -4.87 -1.20 -26.66
C LYS A 201 -4.21 -2.32 -25.85
N GLY A 202 -2.92 -2.24 -25.57
CA GLY A 202 -2.12 -3.23 -24.87
C GLY A 202 -1.15 -3.96 -25.80
N LEU A 203 0.01 -4.31 -25.27
CA LEU A 203 1.05 -5.10 -25.95
C LEU A 203 0.83 -6.59 -25.68
N ASP A 204 0.97 -7.40 -26.73
CA ASP A 204 0.98 -8.87 -26.62
C ASP A 204 2.36 -9.31 -26.11
N LEU A 205 2.50 -9.49 -24.79
CA LEU A 205 3.79 -9.80 -24.16
C LEU A 205 4.39 -11.13 -24.63
N ALA A 206 3.57 -12.12 -24.98
CA ALA A 206 4.06 -13.39 -25.47
C ALA A 206 4.77 -13.19 -26.82
N LYS A 207 4.16 -12.43 -27.74
CA LYS A 207 4.79 -12.08 -29.02
C LYS A 207 5.96 -11.11 -28.85
N LEU A 208 5.86 -10.15 -27.95
CA LEU A 208 6.95 -9.19 -27.69
C LEU A 208 8.19 -9.91 -27.16
N THR A 209 8.01 -10.88 -26.26
CA THR A 209 9.12 -11.69 -25.74
C THR A 209 9.81 -12.49 -26.84
N GLU A 210 9.05 -13.05 -27.78
CA GLU A 210 9.60 -13.73 -28.94
C GLU A 210 10.36 -12.78 -29.87
N HIS A 211 9.81 -11.58 -30.12
CA HIS A 211 10.50 -10.53 -30.88
C HIS A 211 11.83 -10.14 -30.24
N VAL A 212 11.88 -9.95 -28.92
CA VAL A 212 13.10 -9.61 -28.18
C VAL A 212 14.12 -10.75 -28.23
N LYS A 213 13.69 -12.02 -28.18
CA LYS A 213 14.60 -13.17 -28.34
C LYS A 213 15.35 -13.14 -29.67
N GLN A 214 14.65 -12.75 -30.74
CA GLN A 214 15.17 -12.70 -32.12
C GLN A 214 15.99 -11.44 -32.40
N THR A 215 15.51 -10.27 -31.97
CA THR A 215 16.09 -8.97 -32.34
C THR A 215 16.97 -8.34 -31.25
N LYS A 216 16.92 -8.88 -30.03
CA LYS A 216 17.57 -8.38 -28.81
C LYS A 216 17.09 -6.99 -28.36
N THR A 217 15.94 -6.55 -28.86
CA THR A 217 15.34 -5.27 -28.50
C THR A 217 13.82 -5.32 -28.59
N VAL A 218 13.12 -4.45 -27.86
CA VAL A 218 11.69 -4.21 -28.05
C VAL A 218 11.42 -3.35 -29.29
N ASP A 219 12.40 -2.56 -29.73
CA ASP A 219 12.26 -1.63 -30.86
C ASP A 219 11.80 -2.36 -32.14
N GLY A 220 10.88 -1.74 -32.87
CA GLY A 220 10.33 -2.28 -34.10
C GLY A 220 9.32 -3.42 -33.93
N PHE A 221 8.76 -3.64 -32.73
CA PHE A 221 7.71 -4.63 -32.53
C PHE A 221 6.46 -4.32 -33.38
N PRO A 222 5.98 -5.25 -34.24
CA PRO A 222 4.84 -5.00 -35.12
C PRO A 222 3.55 -4.64 -34.36
N GLY A 223 2.81 -3.65 -34.87
CA GLY A 223 1.55 -3.21 -34.25
C GLY A 223 1.74 -2.31 -33.02
N SER A 224 2.91 -1.68 -32.89
CA SER A 224 3.20 -0.67 -31.87
C SER A 224 3.77 0.60 -32.48
N GLU A 225 3.57 1.73 -31.79
CA GLU A 225 4.20 3.01 -32.09
C GLU A 225 5.56 3.09 -31.40
N ARG A 226 6.55 3.65 -32.09
CA ARG A 226 7.89 3.83 -31.53
C ARG A 226 7.89 5.04 -30.59
N ILE A 227 8.41 4.87 -29.37
CA ILE A 227 8.55 5.94 -28.37
C ILE A 227 9.97 5.96 -27.77
N THR A 228 10.36 7.10 -27.19
CA THR A 228 11.61 7.25 -26.43
C THR A 228 11.39 7.00 -24.93
N ASN A 229 12.47 6.83 -24.16
CA ASN A 229 12.41 6.79 -22.69
C ASN A 229 11.78 8.05 -22.11
N GLU A 230 12.14 9.22 -22.65
CA GLU A 230 11.57 10.48 -22.19
C GLU A 230 10.05 10.51 -22.41
N GLN A 231 9.58 10.07 -23.58
CA GLN A 231 8.15 9.99 -23.88
C GLN A 231 7.42 8.99 -22.96
N LEU A 232 8.05 7.85 -22.64
CA LEU A 232 7.49 6.85 -21.73
C LEU A 232 7.15 7.46 -20.35
N PHE A 233 8.04 8.27 -19.79
CA PHE A 233 7.81 8.91 -18.48
C PHE A 233 6.68 9.94 -18.48
N LYS A 234 6.29 10.48 -19.65
CA LYS A 234 5.20 11.45 -19.81
C LYS A 234 3.85 10.82 -20.10
N LEU A 235 3.80 9.49 -20.26
CA LEU A 235 2.54 8.79 -20.56
C LEU A 235 1.56 8.93 -19.40
N ASP A 236 0.30 9.12 -19.76
CA ASP A 236 -0.82 9.07 -18.82
C ASP A 236 -1.21 7.60 -18.61
N VAL A 237 -0.57 6.98 -17.62
CA VAL A 237 -0.77 5.58 -17.23
C VAL A 237 -1.13 5.49 -15.76
N ASP A 238 -1.70 4.38 -15.32
CA ASP A 238 -1.97 4.18 -13.89
C ASP A 238 -0.68 3.82 -13.13
N ILE A 239 0.17 2.98 -13.74
CA ILE A 239 1.39 2.44 -13.12
C ILE A 239 2.61 2.69 -14.01
N LEU A 240 3.68 3.21 -13.41
CA LEU A 240 4.98 3.37 -14.04
C LEU A 240 6.04 2.51 -13.31
N ILE A 241 6.81 1.73 -14.05
CA ILE A 241 7.82 0.81 -13.49
C ILE A 241 9.20 1.12 -14.08
N PRO A 242 10.04 1.92 -13.40
CA PRO A 242 11.44 2.05 -13.76
C PRO A 242 12.24 0.81 -13.33
N ALA A 243 12.66 -0.01 -14.30
CA ALA A 243 13.35 -1.27 -14.10
C ALA A 243 14.61 -1.42 -14.98
N ALA A 244 15.26 -0.30 -15.32
CA ALA A 244 16.44 -0.27 -16.19
C ALA A 244 17.73 0.10 -15.44
N LEU A 245 17.89 1.38 -15.07
CA LEU A 245 19.10 1.95 -14.46
C LEU A 245 18.71 2.83 -13.27
N GLU A 246 19.71 3.25 -12.50
CA GLU A 246 19.56 4.26 -11.44
C GLU A 246 19.30 5.68 -12.02
N ASN A 247 18.76 6.56 -11.18
CA ASN A 247 18.57 8.00 -11.45
C ASN A 247 17.84 8.32 -12.77
N GLN A 248 16.86 7.51 -13.14
CA GLN A 248 16.04 7.71 -14.34
C GLN A 248 14.91 8.72 -14.11
N ILE A 249 14.43 8.84 -12.87
CA ILE A 249 13.48 9.84 -12.45
C ILE A 249 14.21 10.92 -11.66
N THR A 250 14.37 12.08 -12.29
CA THR A 250 15.06 13.25 -11.74
C THR A 250 14.08 14.40 -11.57
N ILE A 251 14.49 15.47 -10.88
CA ILE A 251 13.64 16.66 -10.74
C ILE A 251 13.28 17.31 -12.09
N ASP A 252 14.08 17.05 -13.13
CA ASP A 252 13.83 17.58 -14.47
C ASP A 252 12.64 16.91 -15.16
N ASN A 253 12.37 15.62 -14.88
CA ASN A 253 11.27 14.87 -15.51
C ASN A 253 10.12 14.50 -14.55
N ALA A 254 10.34 14.54 -13.24
CA ALA A 254 9.31 14.27 -12.24
C ALA A 254 8.04 15.15 -12.39
N PRO A 255 8.12 16.44 -12.79
CA PRO A 255 6.93 17.25 -13.07
C PRO A 255 6.07 16.73 -14.22
N ASP A 256 6.66 16.04 -15.19
CA ASP A 256 5.96 15.53 -16.36
C ASP A 256 5.32 14.16 -16.11
N ILE A 257 5.67 13.46 -15.02
CA ILE A 257 5.08 12.17 -14.66
C ILE A 257 3.61 12.35 -14.30
N ARG A 258 2.76 11.56 -14.96
CA ARG A 258 1.30 11.53 -14.77
C ARG A 258 0.80 10.26 -14.10
N ALA A 259 1.69 9.29 -13.88
CA ALA A 259 1.36 8.04 -13.23
C ALA A 259 0.78 8.25 -11.82
N LYS A 260 -0.21 7.44 -11.45
CA LYS A 260 -0.76 7.45 -10.09
C LYS A 260 0.17 6.73 -9.11
N VAL A 261 0.82 5.67 -9.60
CA VAL A 261 1.76 4.86 -8.83
C VAL A 261 3.06 4.66 -9.61
N VAL A 262 4.18 4.81 -8.92
CA VAL A 262 5.52 4.45 -9.40
C VAL A 262 6.02 3.26 -8.59
N VAL A 263 6.49 2.19 -9.26
CA VAL A 263 7.03 0.99 -8.60
C VAL A 263 8.48 0.80 -9.01
N GLU A 264 9.39 0.98 -8.07
CA GLU A 264 10.84 1.01 -8.33
C GLU A 264 11.43 -0.40 -8.53
N GLY A 265 11.49 -0.85 -9.79
CA GLY A 265 12.06 -2.16 -10.14
C GLY A 265 13.59 -2.21 -10.21
N ALA A 266 14.24 -1.06 -10.44
CA ALA A 266 15.69 -0.93 -10.34
C ALA A 266 16.10 -0.42 -8.95
N ASN A 267 17.40 -0.53 -8.61
CA ASN A 267 17.96 0.11 -7.41
C ASN A 267 18.18 1.60 -7.68
N GLY A 268 17.66 2.45 -6.79
CA GLY A 268 17.76 3.91 -6.87
C GLY A 268 17.30 4.54 -8.19
N PRO A 269 16.15 4.18 -8.79
CA PRO A 269 15.73 4.74 -10.06
C PRO A 269 15.26 6.19 -9.92
N THR A 270 14.86 6.62 -8.72
CA THR A 270 14.37 7.96 -8.42
C THR A 270 15.33 8.71 -7.51
N THR A 271 15.66 9.94 -7.88
CA THR A 271 16.47 10.83 -7.05
C THR A 271 15.70 11.34 -5.81
N PRO A 272 16.36 11.66 -4.68
CA PRO A 272 15.67 12.07 -3.45
C PRO A 272 14.80 13.33 -3.55
N ASP A 273 15.19 14.29 -4.39
CA ASP A 273 14.41 15.49 -4.72
C ASP A 273 13.21 15.18 -5.61
N ALA A 274 13.37 14.31 -6.61
CA ALA A 274 12.25 13.81 -7.40
C ALA A 274 11.23 13.04 -6.54
N HIS A 275 11.70 12.20 -5.62
CA HIS A 275 10.82 11.46 -4.72
C HIS A 275 9.97 12.39 -3.84
N ARG A 276 10.57 13.45 -3.29
CA ARG A 276 9.83 14.48 -2.53
C ARG A 276 8.78 15.17 -3.40
N HIS A 277 9.15 15.53 -4.63
CA HIS A 277 8.23 16.18 -5.57
C HIS A 277 7.04 15.29 -5.96
N LEU A 278 7.28 14.00 -6.25
CA LEU A 278 6.22 13.04 -6.57
C LEU A 278 5.25 12.86 -5.39
N HIS A 279 5.79 12.74 -4.17
CA HIS A 279 4.98 12.62 -2.95
C HIS A 279 4.14 13.89 -2.70
N GLU A 280 4.71 15.09 -2.87
CA GLU A 280 3.95 16.36 -2.76
C GLU A 280 2.79 16.47 -3.77
N ARG A 281 2.93 15.83 -4.94
CA ARG A 281 1.88 15.74 -5.96
C ARG A 281 0.87 14.62 -5.71
N GLY A 282 1.04 13.84 -4.63
CA GLY A 282 0.17 12.70 -4.30
C GLY A 282 0.39 11.48 -5.19
N ILE A 283 1.53 11.39 -5.89
CA ILE A 283 1.94 10.20 -6.64
C ILE A 283 2.53 9.22 -5.63
N PHE A 284 1.97 8.01 -5.57
CA PHE A 284 2.41 6.99 -4.64
C PHE A 284 3.64 6.26 -5.18
N VAL A 285 4.76 6.30 -4.46
CA VAL A 285 6.02 5.64 -4.85
C VAL A 285 6.23 4.42 -3.96
N VAL A 286 6.35 3.24 -4.59
CA VAL A 286 6.78 2.01 -3.90
C VAL A 286 8.30 1.93 -4.01
N PRO A 287 9.04 2.11 -2.90
CA PRO A 287 10.49 2.24 -2.94
C PRO A 287 11.17 0.91 -3.30
N ASP A 288 12.34 1.01 -3.93
CA ASP A 288 13.16 -0.12 -4.38
C ASP A 288 13.37 -1.20 -3.32
N ILE A 289 13.67 -0.80 -2.08
CA ILE A 289 13.90 -1.67 -0.92
C ILE A 289 12.72 -2.60 -0.58
N LEU A 290 11.52 -2.28 -1.06
CA LEU A 290 10.33 -3.12 -0.91
C LEU A 290 9.93 -3.81 -2.22
N ALA A 291 10.30 -3.25 -3.37
CA ALA A 291 9.81 -3.63 -4.67
C ALA A 291 10.70 -4.64 -5.43
N ASN A 292 12.02 -4.65 -5.19
CA ASN A 292 12.97 -5.50 -5.91
C ASN A 292 13.88 -6.37 -5.01
#